data_AF-A0A1P8UFM3-F1
#
_entry.id   AF-A0A1P8UFM3-F1
#
_cell.length_a   1.000
_cell.length_b   1.000
_cell.length_c   1.000
_cell.angle_alpha   90.00
_cell.angle_beta   90.00
_cell.angle_gamma   90.00
#
_symmetry.space_group_name_H-M   'P 1'
#
loop_
_entity.id
_entity.type
_entity.pdbx_description
1 polymer ?
#
loop_
_entity_poly.entity_id
_entity_poly.type
_entity_poly.pdbx_seq_one_letter_code
_entity_poly.pdbx_strand_id
1 'polypeptide(L)'
;MEHRPFALDVRLKSPLIAQPFYPTLDALLSWVVWMQTGDIGRIRDLPLDCTDGVFHGSLPVVHRPPVFFEVGVSKHLSKRDLDEPGIKWKDEKLNFSNSSTGTLAMVDNRSAFCVLNAEGLYEQTRLTYFGSGDAEHCEHLMQLIPGIGKRRHIGTGEIADVSMSLIDEDRSLVDVHKRPMRPIPLEIWHALGGSDAVRHNTDTQSWQPSYKHSPKTLCAVPDVPKTHVLILKEDVHVD
;
A
#
# COMPACT_ATOMS: atom_id res chain seq x y z
N MET A 1 -17.50 9.62 -18.99
CA MET A 1 -17.47 9.58 -17.52
C MET A 1 -17.07 10.96 -17.04
N GLU A 2 -17.63 11.40 -15.93
CA GLU A 2 -17.38 12.74 -15.38
C GLU A 2 -16.17 12.65 -14.44
N HIS A 3 -15.07 13.30 -14.81
CA HIS A 3 -13.84 13.33 -14.03
C HIS A 3 -13.99 14.34 -12.89
N ARG A 4 -13.94 13.86 -11.64
CA ARG A 4 -14.12 14.70 -10.45
C ARG A 4 -13.21 14.28 -9.30
N PRO A 5 -12.86 15.21 -8.40
CA PRO A 5 -12.21 14.88 -7.13
C PRO A 5 -13.08 14.01 -6.24
N PHE A 6 -12.46 13.04 -5.56
CA PHE A 6 -13.13 12.15 -4.64
C PHE A 6 -12.22 11.74 -3.46
N ALA A 7 -12.88 11.32 -2.38
CA ALA A 7 -12.27 10.63 -1.26
C ALA A 7 -12.78 9.19 -1.22
N LEU A 8 -11.85 8.24 -1.15
CA LEU A 8 -12.12 6.81 -1.08
C LEU A 8 -11.71 6.29 0.30
N ASP A 9 -12.71 5.92 1.08
CA ASP A 9 -12.57 5.38 2.42
C ASP A 9 -12.51 3.86 2.39
N VAL A 10 -11.41 3.31 2.90
CA VAL A 10 -11.18 1.87 3.05
C VAL A 10 -11.23 1.53 4.53
N ARG A 11 -12.24 0.75 4.92
CA ARG A 11 -12.33 0.19 6.26
C ARG A 11 -11.56 -1.12 6.31
N LEU A 12 -10.66 -1.29 7.27
CA LEU A 12 -9.92 -2.53 7.47
C LEU A 12 -10.58 -3.41 8.53
N LYS A 13 -10.60 -4.71 8.28
CA LYS A 13 -11.07 -5.75 9.21
C LYS A 13 -9.95 -6.28 10.09
N SER A 14 -8.70 -6.15 9.63
CA SER A 14 -7.53 -6.62 10.35
C SER A 14 -6.43 -5.57 10.40
N PRO A 15 -5.51 -5.66 11.39
CA PRO A 15 -4.43 -4.71 11.55
C PRO A 15 -3.48 -4.67 10.34
N LEU A 16 -2.89 -3.50 10.12
CA LEU A 16 -1.97 -3.23 9.03
C LEU A 16 -0.53 -3.31 9.53
N ILE A 17 0.36 -4.02 8.83
CA ILE A 17 1.78 -4.04 9.21
C ILE A 17 2.40 -2.68 8.87
N ALA A 18 3.05 -2.07 9.86
CA ALA A 18 3.83 -0.85 9.69
C ALA A 18 4.93 -1.05 8.64
N GLN A 19 4.93 -0.21 7.62
CA GLN A 19 5.94 -0.25 6.56
C GLN A 19 6.34 1.17 6.16
N PRO A 20 7.58 1.38 5.65
CA PRO A 20 8.09 2.72 5.36
C PRO A 20 7.26 3.51 4.34
N PHE A 21 6.60 2.80 3.42
CA PHE A 21 5.79 3.39 2.37
C PHE A 21 4.57 2.51 2.12
N TYR A 22 3.40 3.13 2.13
CA TYR A 22 2.18 2.50 1.64
C TYR A 22 2.02 2.74 0.14
N PRO A 23 1.32 1.83 -0.58
CA PRO A 23 1.04 2.06 -1.99
C PRO A 23 0.13 3.29 -2.15
N THR A 24 0.39 4.11 -3.17
CA THR A 24 -0.53 5.15 -3.61
C THR A 24 -1.79 4.52 -4.23
N LEU A 25 -2.86 5.30 -4.37
CA LEU A 25 -4.12 4.79 -4.96
C LEU A 25 -3.90 4.19 -6.36
N ASP A 26 -3.16 4.86 -7.25
CA ASP A 26 -2.81 4.35 -8.58
C ASP A 26 -2.01 3.04 -8.53
N ALA A 27 -1.13 2.86 -7.53
CA ALA A 27 -0.40 1.61 -7.35
C ALA A 27 -1.33 0.45 -6.94
N LEU A 28 -2.38 0.74 -6.15
CA LEU A 28 -3.40 -0.25 -5.81
C LEU A 28 -4.28 -0.61 -7.01
N LEU A 29 -4.79 0.40 -7.72
CA LEU A 29 -5.66 0.18 -8.88
C LEU A 29 -4.92 -0.53 -10.02
N SER A 30 -3.65 -0.16 -10.27
CA SER A 30 -2.83 -0.83 -11.30
C SER A 30 -2.58 -2.29 -10.99
N TRP A 31 -2.45 -2.66 -9.71
CA TRP A 31 -2.35 -4.05 -9.30
C TRP A 31 -3.62 -4.84 -9.67
N VAL A 32 -4.81 -4.27 -9.47
CA VAL A 32 -6.09 -4.90 -9.86
C VAL A 32 -6.18 -5.07 -11.37
N VAL A 33 -5.88 -4.02 -12.13
CA VAL A 33 -5.89 -4.07 -13.60
C VAL A 33 -4.92 -5.15 -14.11
N TRP A 34 -3.72 -5.23 -13.54
CA TRP A 34 -2.76 -6.27 -13.88
C TRP A 34 -3.26 -7.67 -13.52
N MET A 35 -3.86 -7.86 -12.34
CA MET A 35 -4.44 -9.13 -11.92
C MET A 35 -5.56 -9.61 -12.86
N GLN A 36 -6.35 -8.69 -13.40
CA GLN A 36 -7.43 -9.01 -14.33
C GLN A 36 -6.96 -9.28 -15.76
N THR A 37 -5.94 -8.55 -16.22
CA THR A 37 -5.58 -8.52 -17.65
C THR A 37 -4.26 -9.22 -17.97
N GLY A 38 -3.37 -9.38 -16.99
CA GLY A 38 -1.99 -9.81 -17.18
C GLY A 38 -1.10 -8.80 -17.90
N ASP A 39 -1.62 -7.61 -18.25
CA ASP A 39 -0.93 -6.63 -19.08
C ASP A 39 -0.61 -5.34 -18.31
N ILE A 40 0.68 -5.09 -18.11
CA ILE A 40 1.21 -3.88 -17.46
C ILE A 40 1.01 -2.63 -18.35
N GLY A 41 0.87 -2.79 -19.67
CA GLY A 41 0.67 -1.68 -20.61
C GLY A 41 -0.66 -0.93 -20.39
N ARG A 42 -1.68 -1.63 -19.89
CA ARG A 42 -3.03 -1.09 -19.65
C ARG A 42 -3.14 -0.16 -18.45
N ILE A 43 -2.05 0.13 -17.78
CA ILE A 43 -2.05 1.04 -16.63
C ILE A 43 -2.23 2.50 -17.08
N ARG A 44 -2.09 2.78 -18.38
CA ARG A 44 -2.54 4.06 -18.97
C ARG A 44 -4.07 4.20 -18.96
N ASP A 45 -4.79 3.09 -18.81
CA ASP A 45 -6.25 3.03 -18.76
C ASP A 45 -6.80 3.17 -17.34
N LEU A 46 -5.96 3.54 -16.36
CA LEU A 46 -6.45 3.76 -14.99
C LEU A 46 -7.55 4.83 -14.98
N PRO A 47 -8.61 4.65 -14.17
CA PRO A 47 -9.69 5.63 -14.03
C PRO A 47 -9.30 6.86 -13.21
N LEU A 48 -8.03 7.28 -13.29
CA LEU A 48 -7.47 8.44 -12.60
C LEU A 48 -6.94 9.45 -13.61
N ASP A 49 -7.08 10.73 -13.28
CA ASP A 49 -6.41 11.81 -14.00
C ASP A 49 -4.89 11.67 -13.87
N CYS A 50 -4.17 12.21 -14.85
CA CYS A 50 -2.72 12.10 -14.91
C CYS A 50 -2.12 13.40 -15.45
N THR A 51 -1.30 14.06 -14.63
CA THR A 51 -0.59 15.29 -14.99
C THR A 51 0.89 14.99 -15.06
N ASP A 52 1.50 15.21 -16.23
CA ASP A 52 2.94 14.97 -16.46
C ASP A 52 3.43 13.58 -16.04
N GLY A 53 2.55 12.57 -16.19
CA GLY A 53 2.82 11.18 -15.84
C GLY A 53 2.59 10.83 -14.36
N VAL A 54 2.21 11.79 -13.52
CA VAL A 54 1.82 11.58 -12.12
C VAL A 54 0.30 11.39 -12.07
N PHE A 55 -0.15 10.22 -11.63
CA PHE A 55 -1.57 9.99 -11.42
C PHE A 55 -2.08 10.77 -10.20
N HIS A 56 -3.29 11.31 -10.32
CA HIS A 56 -4.02 11.97 -9.25
C HIS A 56 -4.55 10.94 -8.25
N GLY A 57 -3.65 10.35 -7.48
CA GLY A 57 -3.96 9.39 -6.43
C GLY A 57 -2.98 9.50 -5.27
N SER A 58 -3.47 9.81 -4.08
CA SER A 58 -2.63 10.06 -2.89
C SER A 58 -2.07 8.78 -2.27
N LEU A 59 -1.16 8.92 -1.31
CA LEU A 59 -0.94 7.92 -0.26
C LEU A 59 -2.18 7.80 0.65
N PRO A 60 -2.33 6.68 1.38
CA PRO A 60 -3.39 6.59 2.38
C PRO A 60 -3.16 7.61 3.49
N VAL A 61 -4.28 8.09 3.99
CA VAL A 61 -4.39 8.99 5.11
C VAL A 61 -5.16 8.29 6.22
N VAL A 62 -4.73 8.48 7.45
CA VAL A 62 -5.30 7.86 8.63
C VAL A 62 -5.86 8.95 9.53
N HIS A 63 -7.09 8.72 9.98
CA HIS A 63 -7.86 9.64 10.83
C HIS A 63 -7.46 9.62 12.30
N ARG A 64 -6.83 8.53 12.77
CA ARG A 64 -6.43 8.36 14.18
C ARG A 64 -4.95 8.00 14.30
N PRO A 65 -4.24 8.50 15.31
CA PRO A 65 -2.92 7.97 15.64
C PRO A 65 -3.00 6.45 15.77
N PRO A 66 -2.16 5.70 15.06
CA PRO A 66 -2.29 4.27 15.09
C PRO A 66 -1.87 3.71 16.46
N VAL A 67 -2.59 2.70 16.93
CA VAL A 67 -2.14 1.91 18.08
C VAL A 67 -1.09 0.94 17.59
N PHE A 68 0.13 1.09 18.10
CA PHE A 68 1.27 0.24 17.75
C PHE A 68 1.35 -0.94 18.72
N PHE A 69 1.45 -2.15 18.17
CA PHE A 69 1.79 -3.33 18.95
C PHE A 69 2.68 -4.26 18.13
N GLU A 70 3.49 -5.06 18.81
CA GLU A 70 4.38 -6.03 18.18
C GLU A 70 3.75 -7.41 18.20
N VAL A 71 3.83 -8.13 17.08
CA VAL A 71 3.54 -9.57 17.05
C VAL A 71 4.76 -10.35 16.61
N GLY A 72 4.99 -11.48 17.27
CA GLY A 72 5.97 -12.46 16.84
C GLY A 72 5.44 -13.24 15.65
N VAL A 73 6.08 -13.12 14.49
CA VAL A 73 5.77 -13.95 13.32
C VAL A 73 6.85 -15.03 13.17
N SER A 74 6.43 -16.30 13.28
CA SER A 74 7.29 -17.44 12.94
C SER A 74 7.36 -17.61 11.43
N LYS A 75 8.57 -17.65 10.88
CA LYS A 75 8.82 -17.85 9.43
C LYS A 75 9.06 -19.30 9.04
N HIS A 76 9.29 -20.19 10.01
CA HIS A 76 9.67 -21.56 9.77
C HIS A 76 8.96 -22.45 10.78
N LEU A 77 8.00 -23.25 10.33
CA LEU A 77 7.54 -24.39 11.10
C LEU A 77 8.52 -25.53 10.85
N SER A 78 9.07 -26.10 11.92
CA SER A 78 9.92 -27.28 11.85
C SER A 78 9.06 -28.55 11.83
N LYS A 79 9.68 -29.68 11.50
CA LYS A 79 9.03 -31.01 11.57
C LYS A 79 8.44 -31.31 12.96
N ARG A 80 9.03 -30.75 14.04
CA ARG A 80 8.55 -30.92 15.42
C ARG A 80 7.28 -30.12 15.71
N ASP A 81 7.05 -29.03 14.98
CA ASP A 81 5.90 -28.14 15.17
C ASP A 81 4.65 -28.65 14.45
N LEU A 82 4.82 -29.67 13.58
CA LEU A 82 3.80 -30.26 12.72
C LEU A 82 3.83 -31.79 12.82
N ASP A 83 3.82 -32.31 14.05
CA ASP A 83 3.78 -33.76 14.33
C ASP A 83 2.35 -34.31 14.11
N GLU A 84 1.77 -33.99 12.95
CA GLU A 84 0.44 -34.44 12.53
C GLU A 84 0.57 -35.81 11.85
N PRO A 85 -0.06 -36.87 12.37
CA PRO A 85 -0.01 -38.19 11.76
C PRO A 85 -0.64 -38.17 10.37
N GLY A 86 0.19 -38.21 9.32
CA GLY A 86 -0.24 -38.23 7.92
C GLY A 86 0.58 -37.34 6.98
N ILE A 87 1.34 -36.38 7.51
CA ILE A 87 2.18 -35.50 6.69
C ILE A 87 3.54 -36.18 6.45
N LYS A 88 3.75 -36.69 5.23
CA LYS A 88 5.04 -37.25 4.79
C LYS A 88 5.96 -36.13 4.33
N TRP A 89 7.05 -35.93 5.06
CA TRP A 89 8.11 -34.98 4.69
C TRP A 89 8.95 -35.55 3.54
N LYS A 90 9.31 -34.70 2.57
CA LYS A 90 10.18 -35.07 1.46
C LYS A 90 11.63 -34.77 1.86
N ASP A 91 12.47 -35.79 1.94
CA ASP A 91 13.90 -35.60 2.21
C ASP A 91 14.55 -34.77 1.09
N GLU A 92 15.42 -33.82 1.48
CA GLU A 92 16.03 -32.73 0.69
C GLU A 92 16.84 -33.13 -0.57
N LYS A 93 16.84 -34.40 -0.99
CA LYS A 93 17.68 -34.88 -2.10
C LYS A 93 16.94 -35.06 -3.43
N LEU A 94 15.95 -34.22 -3.75
CA LEU A 94 15.26 -34.30 -5.03
C LEU A 94 15.32 -33.00 -5.82
N ASN A 95 16.14 -33.05 -6.88
CA ASN A 95 16.09 -32.14 -8.03
C ASN A 95 14.64 -31.82 -8.38
N PHE A 96 14.35 -30.52 -8.49
CA PHE A 96 13.06 -29.97 -8.91
C PHE A 96 12.61 -30.63 -10.23
N SER A 97 11.78 -31.66 -10.12
CA SER A 97 10.94 -32.15 -11.21
C SER A 97 9.49 -31.87 -10.83
N ASN A 98 8.81 -31.20 -11.75
CA ASN A 98 7.46 -30.69 -11.67
C ASN A 98 6.46 -31.76 -11.17
N SER A 99 6.16 -31.77 -9.88
CA SER A 99 5.05 -32.55 -9.33
C SER A 99 4.04 -31.62 -8.67
N SER A 100 2.83 -31.70 -9.19
CA SER A 100 1.62 -30.91 -8.89
C SER A 100 0.98 -31.22 -7.53
N THR A 101 1.79 -31.54 -6.53
CA THR A 101 1.32 -31.82 -5.16
C THR A 101 2.05 -30.87 -4.22
N GLY A 102 1.30 -30.07 -3.45
CA GLY A 102 1.82 -29.04 -2.56
C GLY A 102 2.92 -29.59 -1.64
N THR A 103 4.17 -29.39 -2.04
CA THR A 103 5.35 -29.90 -1.34
C THR A 103 5.97 -28.71 -0.61
N LEU A 104 5.94 -28.73 0.72
CA LEU A 104 6.69 -27.76 1.53
C LEU A 104 8.18 -28.10 1.43
N ALA A 105 8.95 -27.23 0.81
CA ALA A 105 10.41 -27.36 0.76
C ALA A 105 11.00 -26.98 2.13
N MET A 106 11.85 -27.85 2.68
CA MET A 106 12.64 -27.49 3.86
C MET A 106 13.71 -26.47 3.48
N VAL A 107 13.96 -25.54 4.40
CA VAL A 107 15.16 -24.71 4.37
C VAL A 107 15.98 -25.14 5.59
N ASP A 108 17.00 -25.97 5.38
CA ASP A 108 17.96 -26.38 6.40
C ASP A 108 18.83 -25.19 6.87
N ASN A 109 18.20 -24.23 7.55
CA ASN A 109 18.91 -23.18 8.27
C ASN A 109 19.00 -23.58 9.75
N ARG A 110 20.23 -23.93 10.16
CA ARG A 110 20.66 -24.52 11.43
C ARG A 110 20.42 -23.69 12.70
N SER A 111 19.40 -22.83 12.77
CA SER A 111 18.98 -22.25 14.05
C SER A 111 17.87 -23.12 14.63
N ALA A 112 18.13 -23.77 15.77
CA ALA A 112 17.18 -24.58 16.54
C ALA A 112 15.96 -23.79 17.09
N PHE A 113 15.73 -22.58 16.60
CA PHE A 113 14.72 -21.64 17.06
C PHE A 113 13.99 -21.04 15.86
N CYS A 114 12.66 -21.05 15.91
CA CYS A 114 11.84 -20.20 15.06
C CYS A 114 12.29 -18.75 15.27
N VAL A 115 12.83 -18.09 14.24
CA VAL A 115 13.13 -16.66 14.33
C VAL A 115 11.80 -15.90 14.34
N LEU A 116 11.33 -15.57 15.55
CA LEU A 116 10.21 -14.65 15.76
C LEU A 116 10.68 -13.27 15.32
N ASN A 117 10.13 -12.77 14.22
CA ASN A 117 10.32 -11.37 13.86
C ASN A 117 9.22 -10.58 14.54
N ALA A 118 9.60 -9.59 15.36
CA ALA A 118 8.66 -8.57 15.81
C ALA A 118 8.31 -7.71 14.60
N GLU A 119 7.05 -7.70 14.22
CA GLU A 119 6.52 -6.73 13.26
C GLU A 119 5.62 -5.77 14.03
N GLY A 120 5.77 -4.48 13.79
CA GLY A 120 4.83 -3.49 14.27
C GLY A 120 3.53 -3.57 13.47
N LEU A 121 2.39 -3.64 14.15
CA LEU A 121 1.09 -3.44 13.50
C LEU A 121 0.44 -2.17 13.98
N TYR A 122 -0.34 -1.60 13.09
CA TYR A 122 -1.29 -0.55 13.37
C TYR A 122 -2.67 -1.15 13.45
N GLU A 123 -3.29 -1.03 14.61
CA GLU A 123 -4.74 -1.15 14.72
C GLU A 123 -5.33 0.09 14.04
N GLN A 124 -5.69 -0.06 12.78
CA GLN A 124 -6.32 0.99 11.99
C GLN A 124 -7.61 0.45 11.43
N THR A 125 -8.70 1.14 11.71
CA THR A 125 -10.01 0.77 11.18
C THR A 125 -10.29 1.44 9.85
N ARG A 126 -9.69 2.60 9.54
CA ARG A 126 -10.04 3.40 8.35
C ARG A 126 -8.82 4.09 7.74
N LEU A 127 -8.65 3.90 6.44
CA LEU A 127 -7.73 4.63 5.57
C LEU A 127 -8.55 5.46 4.58
N THR A 128 -8.08 6.64 4.21
CA THR A 128 -8.69 7.45 3.16
C THR A 128 -7.66 7.74 2.09
N TYR A 129 -8.02 7.50 0.84
CA TYR A 129 -7.27 7.92 -0.33
C TYR A 129 -7.99 9.09 -0.98
N PHE A 130 -7.24 10.06 -1.49
CA PHE A 130 -7.77 11.13 -2.32
C PHE A 130 -7.39 10.87 -3.78
N GLY A 131 -8.35 11.05 -4.68
CA GLY A 131 -8.14 10.88 -6.11
C GLY A 131 -8.92 11.89 -6.94
N SER A 132 -8.56 12.00 -8.22
CA SER A 132 -9.35 12.71 -9.24
C SER A 132 -9.48 11.82 -10.46
N GLY A 133 -10.69 11.68 -11.01
CA GLY A 133 -10.97 10.86 -12.18
C GLY A 133 -12.38 10.26 -12.17
N ASP A 134 -12.51 9.05 -12.70
CA ASP A 134 -13.75 8.28 -12.68
C ASP A 134 -13.89 7.57 -11.32
N ALA A 135 -14.55 8.25 -10.39
CA ALA A 135 -14.66 7.85 -9.00
C ALA A 135 -15.39 6.49 -8.81
N GLU A 136 -16.46 6.25 -9.56
CA GLU A 136 -17.24 5.00 -9.48
C GLU A 136 -16.41 3.81 -9.95
N HIS A 137 -15.65 3.97 -11.03
CA HIS A 137 -14.76 2.92 -11.52
C HIS A 137 -13.59 2.69 -10.56
N CYS A 138 -13.02 3.74 -9.95
CA CYS A 138 -12.01 3.61 -8.91
C CYS A 138 -12.54 2.81 -7.70
N GLU A 139 -13.74 3.13 -7.21
CA GLU A 139 -14.39 2.41 -6.12
C GLU A 139 -14.58 0.93 -6.47
N HIS A 140 -15.12 0.64 -7.66
CA HIS A 140 -15.33 -0.73 -8.13
C HIS A 140 -14.03 -1.54 -8.14
N LEU A 141 -12.95 -1.00 -8.72
CA LEU A 141 -11.66 -1.67 -8.74
C LEU A 141 -11.12 -1.89 -7.32
N MET A 142 -11.30 -0.92 -6.44
CA MET A 142 -10.80 -0.98 -5.07
C MET A 142 -11.54 -2.04 -4.23
N GLN A 143 -12.83 -2.28 -4.48
CA GLN A 143 -13.61 -3.38 -3.89
C GLN A 143 -13.07 -4.78 -4.27
N LEU A 144 -12.32 -4.90 -5.36
CA LEU A 144 -11.71 -6.16 -5.78
C LEU A 144 -10.41 -6.49 -5.03
N ILE A 145 -9.89 -5.56 -4.23
CA ILE A 145 -8.67 -5.75 -3.46
C ILE A 145 -9.01 -6.43 -2.12
N PRO A 146 -8.52 -7.66 -1.85
CA PRO A 146 -8.83 -8.34 -0.60
C PRO A 146 -8.12 -7.73 0.61
N GLY A 147 -6.99 -7.05 0.40
CA GLY A 147 -6.19 -6.47 1.47
C GLY A 147 -5.14 -5.46 1.00
N ILE A 148 -4.66 -4.61 1.90
CA ILE A 148 -3.63 -3.59 1.66
C ILE A 148 -2.40 -3.88 2.53
N GLY A 149 -1.22 -3.53 2.02
CA GLY A 149 0.03 -3.54 2.78
C GLY A 149 0.85 -4.84 2.72
N LYS A 150 1.74 -5.01 3.70
CA LYS A 150 2.68 -6.12 3.78
C LYS A 150 2.01 -7.37 4.36
N ARG A 151 2.42 -8.55 3.89
CA ARG A 151 1.98 -9.89 4.35
C ARG A 151 0.47 -10.15 4.32
N ARG A 152 -0.26 -9.58 3.37
CA ARG A 152 -1.70 -9.83 3.18
C ARG A 152 -2.12 -11.30 3.14
N HIS A 153 -1.24 -12.19 2.66
CA HIS A 153 -1.49 -13.63 2.59
C HIS A 153 -1.63 -14.33 3.96
N ILE A 154 -1.22 -13.69 5.07
CA ILE A 154 -1.46 -14.17 6.43
C ILE A 154 -2.60 -13.43 7.15
N GLY A 155 -3.42 -12.68 6.41
CA GLY A 155 -4.61 -12.01 6.95
C GLY A 155 -4.39 -10.61 7.51
N THR A 156 -3.27 -9.94 7.24
CA THR A 156 -3.06 -8.53 7.63
C THR A 156 -3.59 -7.55 6.60
N GLY A 157 -4.13 -6.42 7.07
CA GLY A 157 -4.70 -5.36 6.23
C GLY A 157 -5.88 -5.79 5.37
N GLU A 158 -6.68 -6.77 5.83
CA GLU A 158 -7.90 -7.23 5.14
C GLU A 158 -8.89 -6.07 5.03
N ILE A 159 -9.46 -5.87 3.84
CA ILE A 159 -10.46 -4.83 3.61
C ILE A 159 -11.83 -5.35 4.07
N ALA A 160 -12.46 -4.63 4.99
CA ALA A 160 -13.84 -4.88 5.42
C ALA A 160 -14.85 -4.24 4.46
N ASP A 161 -14.58 -3.02 4.02
CA ASP A 161 -15.51 -2.20 3.26
C ASP A 161 -14.77 -1.10 2.50
N VAL A 162 -15.35 -0.65 1.39
CA VAL A 162 -14.86 0.47 0.60
C VAL A 162 -16.05 1.36 0.26
N SER A 163 -15.90 2.65 0.53
CA SER A 163 -16.91 3.65 0.21
C SER A 163 -16.26 4.88 -0.43
N MET A 164 -16.95 5.49 -1.38
CA MET A 164 -16.49 6.70 -2.07
C MET A 164 -17.42 7.88 -1.81
N SER A 165 -16.83 9.07 -1.68
CA SER A 165 -17.56 10.34 -1.65
C SER A 165 -16.89 11.35 -2.58
N LEU A 166 -17.71 12.12 -3.29
CA LEU A 166 -17.22 13.25 -4.07
C LEU A 166 -16.84 14.40 -3.15
N ILE A 167 -15.80 15.14 -3.51
CA ILE A 167 -15.32 16.31 -2.76
C ILE A 167 -15.14 17.50 -3.71
N ASP A 168 -15.20 18.71 -3.18
CA ASP A 168 -15.14 19.94 -3.99
C ASP A 168 -13.71 20.26 -4.45
N GLU A 169 -12.71 19.92 -3.64
CA GLU A 169 -11.30 20.26 -3.86
C GLU A 169 -10.45 19.01 -4.15
N ASP A 170 -9.61 19.06 -5.19
CA ASP A 170 -8.64 18.00 -5.46
C ASP A 170 -7.52 18.00 -4.40
N ARG A 171 -7.48 16.90 -3.62
CA ARG A 171 -6.48 16.63 -2.58
C ARG A 171 -5.58 15.44 -2.91
N SER A 172 -5.60 14.99 -4.16
CA SER A 172 -4.88 13.79 -4.60
C SER A 172 -3.36 13.98 -4.65
N LEU A 173 -2.90 15.18 -4.99
CA LEU A 173 -1.47 15.53 -5.08
C LEU A 173 -1.01 16.44 -3.94
N VAL A 174 -1.83 17.41 -3.55
CA VAL A 174 -1.49 18.44 -2.57
C VAL A 174 -2.63 18.59 -1.57
N ASP A 175 -2.32 18.65 -0.28
CA ASP A 175 -3.33 18.85 0.75
C ASP A 175 -3.72 20.33 0.93
N VAL A 176 -4.69 20.57 1.82
CA VAL A 176 -5.17 21.91 2.19
C VAL A 176 -4.09 22.80 2.80
N HIS A 177 -3.00 22.23 3.30
CA HIS A 177 -1.86 22.93 3.89
C HIS A 177 -0.68 23.09 2.92
N LYS A 178 -0.89 22.84 1.62
CA LYS A 178 0.16 22.91 0.59
C LYS A 178 1.32 21.94 0.86
N ARG A 179 1.00 20.75 1.36
CA ARG A 179 1.94 19.64 1.54
C ARG A 179 1.69 18.57 0.48
N PRO A 180 2.74 17.89 -0.02
CA PRO A 180 2.56 16.80 -0.97
C PRO A 180 1.85 15.62 -0.30
N MET A 181 0.93 14.99 -1.02
CA MET A 181 0.14 13.83 -0.59
C MET A 181 0.68 12.50 -1.13
N ARG A 182 1.69 12.57 -2.00
CA ARG A 182 2.51 11.46 -2.51
C ARG A 182 3.91 11.99 -2.85
N PRO A 183 4.90 11.13 -3.14
CA PRO A 183 6.13 11.57 -3.78
C PRO A 183 5.84 12.22 -5.14
N ILE A 184 6.24 13.48 -5.32
CA ILE A 184 6.06 14.28 -6.54
C ILE A 184 7.44 14.81 -6.97
N PRO A 185 7.88 14.62 -8.24
CA PRO A 185 9.11 15.20 -8.74
C PRO A 185 9.16 16.72 -8.52
N LEU A 186 10.32 17.27 -8.12
CA LEU A 186 10.41 18.69 -7.76
C LEU A 186 9.94 19.64 -8.87
N GLU A 187 10.23 19.31 -10.13
CA GLU A 187 9.76 20.10 -11.28
C GLU A 187 8.24 20.24 -11.30
N ILE A 188 7.53 19.11 -11.14
CA ILE A 188 6.07 19.06 -11.08
C ILE A 188 5.56 19.75 -9.80
N TRP A 189 6.24 19.54 -8.66
CA TRP A 189 5.89 20.16 -7.39
C TRP A 189 5.90 21.70 -7.47
N HIS A 190 6.93 22.29 -8.07
CA HIS A 190 7.00 23.74 -8.26
C HIS A 190 5.92 24.26 -9.22
N ALA A 191 5.62 23.51 -10.29
CA ALA A 191 4.54 23.84 -11.21
C ALA A 191 3.16 23.85 -10.51
N LEU A 192 2.96 22.99 -9.51
CA LEU A 192 1.77 22.97 -8.65
C LEU A 192 1.74 24.10 -7.59
N GLY A 193 2.70 25.03 -7.63
CA GLY A 193 2.82 26.12 -6.66
C GLY A 193 3.46 25.70 -5.33
N GLY A 194 4.12 24.54 -5.31
CA GLY A 194 4.85 24.02 -4.18
C GLY A 194 6.08 24.85 -3.83
N SER A 195 6.23 25.21 -2.55
CA SER A 195 7.36 25.99 -2.06
C SER A 195 8.55 25.11 -1.69
N ASP A 196 9.76 25.62 -1.92
CA ASP A 196 11.00 25.07 -1.39
C ASP A 196 11.09 25.13 0.13
N ALA A 197 10.29 25.96 0.79
CA ALA A 197 10.31 26.12 2.25
C ALA A 197 10.01 24.80 3.00
N VAL A 198 9.44 23.80 2.32
CA VAL A 198 9.25 22.44 2.82
C VAL A 198 10.56 21.61 2.75
N ARG A 199 11.74 22.25 2.93
CA ARG A 199 13.07 21.63 2.77
C ARG A 199 13.29 20.34 3.57
N HIS A 200 12.50 20.10 4.61
CA HIS A 200 12.58 18.90 5.42
C HIS A 200 11.91 17.66 4.80
N ASN A 201 11.20 17.83 3.68
CA ASN A 201 10.47 16.75 3.03
C ASN A 201 10.86 16.59 1.55
N THR A 202 12.17 16.56 1.26
CA THR A 202 12.66 16.11 -0.05
C THR A 202 13.47 14.83 0.09
N ASP A 203 13.26 13.88 -0.81
CA ASP A 203 13.97 12.61 -0.82
C ASP A 203 14.08 12.05 -2.25
N THR A 204 15.07 11.18 -2.47
CA THR A 204 15.28 10.49 -3.74
C THR A 204 14.39 9.25 -3.81
N GLN A 205 13.25 9.39 -4.49
CA GLN A 205 12.19 8.39 -4.51
C GLN A 205 11.85 7.93 -5.94
N SER A 206 11.23 6.75 -6.02
CA SER A 206 10.48 6.35 -7.21
C SER A 206 9.12 7.01 -7.14
N TRP A 207 8.86 7.97 -8.02
CA TRP A 207 7.55 8.64 -8.11
C TRP A 207 6.59 7.92 -9.05
N GLN A 208 7.14 7.16 -10.00
CA GLN A 208 6.36 6.27 -10.84
C GLN A 208 6.14 4.93 -10.11
N PRO A 209 5.04 4.25 -10.43
CA PRO A 209 4.78 2.93 -9.86
C PRO A 209 5.88 1.92 -10.17
N SER A 210 6.03 0.92 -9.30
CA SER A 210 7.18 -0.02 -9.27
C SER A 210 7.42 -0.84 -10.55
N TYR A 211 6.41 -1.00 -11.40
CA TYR A 211 6.53 -1.69 -12.69
C TYR A 211 7.18 -0.84 -13.79
N LYS A 212 7.28 0.49 -13.61
CA LYS A 212 8.13 1.34 -14.45
C LYS A 212 9.50 1.42 -13.79
N HIS A 213 10.51 0.85 -14.44
CA HIS A 213 11.91 0.96 -14.03
C HIS A 213 12.45 2.37 -14.30
N SER A 214 11.89 3.35 -13.62
CA SER A 214 12.27 4.74 -13.77
C SER A 214 13.40 5.08 -12.81
N PRO A 215 14.38 5.91 -13.24
CA PRO A 215 15.42 6.35 -12.35
C PRO A 215 14.79 7.08 -11.16
N LYS A 216 15.34 6.85 -9.97
CA LYS A 216 14.94 7.64 -8.80
C LYS A 216 15.26 9.10 -9.08
N THR A 217 14.36 9.99 -8.68
CA THR A 217 14.55 11.44 -8.82
C THR A 217 14.30 12.12 -7.48
N LEU A 218 14.77 13.36 -7.36
CA LEU A 218 14.49 14.17 -6.19
C LEU A 218 13.01 14.58 -6.21
N CYS A 219 12.30 14.19 -5.15
CA CYS A 219 10.86 14.41 -5.01
C CYS A 219 10.58 15.23 -3.76
N ALA A 220 9.53 16.07 -3.82
CA ALA A 220 8.81 16.47 -2.62
C ALA A 220 8.05 15.25 -2.10
N VAL A 221 8.27 14.88 -0.84
CA VAL A 221 7.64 13.71 -0.21
C VAL A 221 6.67 14.14 0.89
N PRO A 222 5.63 13.34 1.17
CA PRO A 222 4.69 13.69 2.23
C PRO A 222 5.36 13.71 3.60
N ASP A 223 4.89 14.58 4.49
CA ASP A 223 5.31 14.61 5.91
C ASP A 223 4.68 13.43 6.64
N VAL A 224 5.21 12.24 6.38
CA VAL A 224 4.82 11.05 7.12
C VAL A 224 5.67 10.98 8.39
N PRO A 225 5.05 10.92 9.59
CA PRO A 225 5.80 10.61 10.80
C PRO A 225 6.55 9.28 10.61
N LYS A 226 7.40 8.89 11.57
CA LYS A 226 7.99 7.52 11.59
C LYS A 226 6.95 6.39 11.56
N THR A 227 5.66 6.72 11.67
CA THR A 227 4.54 5.80 11.49
C THR A 227 4.07 5.62 10.04
N HIS A 228 4.67 6.35 9.10
CA HIS A 228 4.63 6.12 7.65
C HIS A 228 3.25 6.20 6.99
N VAL A 229 2.23 6.70 7.70
CA VAL A 229 0.95 7.09 7.13
C VAL A 229 0.71 8.57 7.40
N LEU A 230 0.02 9.25 6.47
CA LEU A 230 -0.39 10.63 6.68
C LEU A 230 -1.44 10.66 7.79
N ILE A 231 -1.19 11.46 8.83
CA ILE A 231 -2.18 11.67 9.88
C ILE A 231 -2.87 12.99 9.56
N LEU A 232 -4.20 12.95 9.36
CA LEU A 232 -4.96 14.19 9.40
C LEU A 232 -4.91 14.71 10.83
N LYS A 233 -4.23 15.84 11.01
CA LYS A 233 -4.42 16.66 12.20
C LYS A 233 -5.74 17.40 11.97
N GLU A 234 -6.86 16.74 12.24
CA GLU A 234 -8.12 17.46 12.32
C GLU A 234 -8.17 18.22 13.65
N ASP A 235 -8.16 19.55 13.58
CA ASP A 235 -8.82 20.40 14.58
C ASP A 235 -10.35 20.32 14.31
N VAL A 236 -10.99 19.16 14.51
CA VAL A 236 -12.45 19.04 14.30
C VAL A 236 -13.05 18.11 15.34
N HIS A 237 -13.88 18.69 16.22
CA HIS A 237 -14.83 17.95 17.03
C HIS A 237 -15.81 17.22 16.11
N VAL A 238 -15.82 15.89 16.19
CA VAL A 238 -16.91 15.08 15.66
C VAL A 238 -17.88 14.87 16.83
N ASP A 239 -18.97 15.63 16.83
CA ASP A 239 -20.16 15.38 17.65
C ASP A 239 -20.81 14.04 17.27
#